data_AF-A0A8T1WH26-F1
#
_entry.id   AF-A0A8T1WH26-F1
#
_cell.length_a   1.000
_cell.length_b   1.000
_cell.length_c   1.000
_cell.angle_alpha   90.00
_cell.angle_beta   90.00
_cell.angle_gamma   90.00
#
_symmetry.space_group_name_H-M   'P 1'
#
loop_
_entity.id
_entity.type
_entity.pdbx_description
1 polymer ?
#
loop_
_entity_poly.entity_id
_entity_poly.type
_entity_poly.pdbx_seq_one_letter_code
_entity_poly.pdbx_strand_id
1 'polypeptide(L)'
;MAPSVPYKAASIDSADLAKLERRRAQTRTRQLRYIQKKRQYESDLKASVATLWIEVQRMHQHLHQLQNVEPHSSSARISSSSAAGIAASNILQTAQDFIHCFRSGFATTAAQPWLPCVAPDQEQIRFVQRSIHPDVRHGELRGQNSFLEQWRRYTTFFGSFALHPNSFRLLSRSAGHVVYQVQLTMSLGLVFATFRSVFPHLLQPQHSALFSRLLNQQIHVPATLLLQFDAQGRVCHYDPSLNFVEALRLLLSSYEDVAAVLQDARISPCGYIGRDVSRSRDARLAVSFVLSPIDP
;
A
#
# COMPACT_ATOMS: atom_id res chain seq x y z
N MET A 1 -44.61 -36.61 58.49
CA MET A 1 -44.15 -37.24 57.24
C MET A 1 -44.99 -36.67 56.10
N ALA A 2 -44.35 -36.04 55.12
CA ALA A 2 -44.95 -35.21 54.08
C ALA A 2 -45.59 -36.04 52.93
N PRO A 3 -46.56 -35.49 52.16
CA PRO A 3 -47.28 -36.22 51.13
C PRO A 3 -46.49 -36.30 49.81
N SER A 4 -46.54 -37.46 49.17
CA SER A 4 -45.92 -37.74 47.88
C SER A 4 -46.78 -37.19 46.73
N VAL A 5 -46.23 -36.23 45.98
CA VAL A 5 -46.81 -35.75 44.71
C VAL A 5 -46.36 -36.69 43.58
N PRO A 6 -47.26 -37.19 42.71
CA PRO A 6 -46.86 -38.01 41.58
C PRO A 6 -46.26 -37.13 40.47
N TYR A 7 -45.02 -37.42 40.08
CA TYR A 7 -44.33 -36.80 38.96
C TYR A 7 -44.95 -37.29 37.65
N LYS A 8 -45.73 -36.43 36.99
CA LYS A 8 -46.37 -36.73 35.70
C LYS A 8 -45.31 -36.66 34.61
N ALA A 9 -44.80 -37.81 34.18
CA ALA A 9 -43.93 -37.90 33.01
C ALA A 9 -44.69 -37.41 31.77
N ALA A 10 -44.28 -36.27 31.22
CA ALA A 10 -44.84 -35.75 29.97
C ALA A 10 -44.49 -36.71 28.82
N SER A 11 -45.50 -37.38 28.27
CA SER A 11 -45.36 -38.17 27.04
C SER A 11 -45.03 -37.21 25.88
N ILE A 12 -43.79 -37.22 25.41
CA ILE A 12 -43.38 -36.48 24.22
C ILE A 12 -44.11 -37.10 23.03
N ASP A 13 -44.93 -36.29 22.37
CA ASP A 13 -45.84 -36.72 21.31
C ASP A 13 -45.05 -37.21 20.07
N SER A 14 -45.47 -38.32 19.45
CA SER A 14 -44.80 -38.96 18.31
C SER A 14 -44.64 -37.99 17.12
N ALA A 15 -45.59 -37.08 16.97
CA ALA A 15 -45.57 -36.02 15.97
C ALA A 15 -44.44 -34.99 16.18
N ASP A 16 -44.04 -34.74 17.43
CA ASP A 16 -42.98 -33.77 17.76
C ASP A 16 -41.58 -34.37 17.61
N LEU A 17 -41.43 -35.67 17.87
CA LEU A 17 -40.21 -36.42 17.53
C LEU A 17 -39.97 -36.42 16.01
N ALA A 18 -41.01 -36.68 15.21
CA ALA A 18 -40.90 -36.65 13.75
C ALA A 18 -40.55 -35.24 13.20
N LYS A 19 -41.08 -34.17 13.81
CA LYS A 19 -40.71 -32.78 13.46
C LYS A 19 -39.26 -32.46 13.83
N LEU A 20 -38.79 -32.91 14.99
CA LEU A 20 -37.42 -32.72 15.44
C LEU A 20 -36.42 -33.46 14.54
N GLU A 21 -36.74 -34.69 14.12
CA GLU A 21 -35.93 -35.46 13.18
C GLU A 21 -35.85 -34.80 11.81
N ARG A 22 -36.97 -34.29 11.29
CA ARG A 22 -36.98 -33.51 10.03
C ARG A 22 -36.11 -32.27 10.12
N ARG A 23 -36.16 -31.52 11.23
CA ARG A 23 -35.29 -30.35 11.44
C ARG A 23 -33.81 -30.74 11.50
N ARG A 24 -33.46 -31.82 12.23
CA ARG A 24 -32.09 -32.33 12.31
C ARG A 24 -31.56 -32.78 10.94
N ALA A 25 -32.38 -33.47 10.14
CA ALA A 25 -32.03 -33.89 8.79
C ALA A 25 -31.81 -32.69 7.85
N GLN A 26 -32.65 -31.66 7.95
CA GLN A 26 -32.52 -30.41 7.19
C GLN A 26 -31.25 -29.64 7.58
N THR A 27 -30.93 -29.52 8.86
CA THR A 27 -29.70 -28.87 9.34
C THR A 27 -28.45 -29.61 8.84
N ARG A 28 -28.42 -30.94 8.95
CA ARG A 28 -27.31 -31.77 8.40
C ARG A 28 -27.13 -31.53 6.90
N THR A 29 -28.22 -31.51 6.14
CA THR A 29 -28.19 -31.27 4.69
C THR A 29 -27.66 -29.87 4.36
N ARG A 30 -28.11 -28.83 5.09
CA ARG A 30 -27.62 -27.46 4.92
C ARG A 30 -26.14 -27.33 5.27
N GLN A 31 -25.70 -27.97 6.36
CA GLN A 31 -24.32 -27.96 6.81
C GLN A 31 -23.39 -28.66 5.80
N LEU A 32 -23.80 -29.82 5.26
CA LEU A 32 -23.04 -30.52 4.23
C LEU A 32 -22.92 -29.70 2.94
N ARG A 33 -24.02 -29.06 2.51
CA ARG A 33 -23.99 -28.16 1.34
C ARG A 33 -23.08 -26.95 1.55
N TYR A 34 -23.07 -26.37 2.75
CA TYR A 34 -22.18 -25.27 3.09
C TYR A 34 -20.70 -25.69 3.03
N ILE A 35 -20.35 -26.83 3.66
CA ILE A 35 -18.99 -27.38 3.64
C ILE A 35 -18.55 -27.69 2.21
N GLN A 36 -19.43 -28.28 1.40
CA GLN A 36 -19.12 -28.61 0.02
C GLN A 36 -18.93 -27.35 -0.84
N LYS A 37 -19.79 -26.34 -0.70
CA LYS A 37 -19.66 -25.06 -1.41
C LYS A 37 -18.36 -24.34 -1.02
N LYS A 38 -17.96 -24.40 0.26
CA LYS A 38 -16.69 -23.85 0.74
C LYS A 38 -15.50 -24.59 0.14
N ARG A 39 -15.51 -25.93 0.14
CA ARG A 39 -14.45 -26.73 -0.49
C ARG A 39 -14.33 -26.48 -2.00
N GLN A 40 -15.46 -26.34 -2.68
CA GLN A 40 -15.49 -26.04 -4.10
C GLN A 40 -14.91 -24.66 -4.38
N TYR A 41 -15.30 -23.63 -3.62
CA TYR A 41 -14.73 -22.29 -3.71
C TYR A 41 -13.20 -22.30 -3.46
N GLU A 42 -12.73 -23.01 -2.44
CA GLU A 42 -11.28 -23.16 -2.18
C GLU A 42 -10.56 -23.88 -3.33
N SER A 43 -11.19 -24.88 -3.94
CA SER A 43 -10.66 -25.59 -5.10
C SER A 43 -10.58 -24.68 -6.32
N ASP A 44 -11.65 -23.94 -6.62
CA ASP A 44 -11.74 -23.03 -7.75
C ASP A 44 -10.73 -21.87 -7.60
N LEU A 45 -10.54 -21.38 -6.37
CA LEU A 45 -9.54 -20.37 -6.06
C LEU A 45 -8.12 -20.90 -6.29
N LYS A 46 -7.81 -22.12 -5.84
CA LYS A 46 -6.51 -22.77 -6.08
C LYS A 46 -6.26 -22.99 -7.57
N ALA A 47 -7.27 -23.43 -8.32
CA ALA A 47 -7.18 -23.59 -9.76
C ALA A 47 -6.93 -22.24 -10.48
N SER A 48 -7.59 -21.17 -10.03
CA SER A 48 -7.39 -19.82 -10.56
C SER A 48 -5.98 -19.31 -10.29
N VAL A 49 -5.47 -19.48 -9.07
CA VAL A 49 -4.09 -19.12 -8.72
C VAL A 49 -3.08 -19.90 -9.56
N ALA A 50 -3.28 -21.21 -9.74
CA ALA A 50 -2.41 -22.02 -10.58
C ALA A 50 -2.42 -21.55 -12.05
N THR A 51 -3.59 -21.21 -12.58
CA THR A 51 -3.75 -20.70 -13.95
C THR A 51 -3.01 -19.36 -14.13
N LEU A 52 -3.21 -18.42 -13.19
CA LEU A 52 -2.51 -17.14 -13.19
C LEU A 52 -1.00 -17.32 -13.09
N TRP A 53 -0.53 -18.29 -12.29
CA TRP A 53 0.88 -18.60 -12.17
C TRP A 53 1.47 -19.08 -13.50
N ILE A 54 0.76 -19.96 -14.22
CA ILE A 54 1.14 -20.42 -15.55
C ILE A 54 1.16 -19.26 -16.55
N GLU A 55 0.18 -18.36 -16.49
CA GLU A 55 0.10 -17.21 -17.38
C GLU A 55 1.25 -16.23 -17.14
N VAL A 56 1.56 -15.92 -15.88
CA VAL A 56 2.71 -15.12 -15.49
C VAL A 56 4.01 -15.77 -16.01
N GLN A 57 4.19 -17.07 -15.82
CA GLN A 57 5.38 -17.78 -16.33
C GLN A 57 5.47 -17.71 -17.86
N ARG A 58 4.34 -17.88 -18.57
CA ARG A 58 4.27 -17.78 -20.03
C ARG A 58 4.63 -16.36 -20.49
N MET A 59 4.14 -15.33 -19.82
CA MET A 59 4.50 -13.94 -20.14
C MET A 59 6.00 -13.68 -19.91
N HIS A 60 6.58 -14.21 -18.83
CA HIS A 60 8.02 -14.12 -18.58
C HIS A 60 8.83 -14.85 -19.66
N GLN A 61 8.39 -16.04 -20.09
CA GLN A 61 9.02 -16.77 -21.20
C GLN A 61 8.90 -16.01 -22.53
N HIS A 62 7.76 -15.39 -22.80
CA HIS A 62 7.56 -14.61 -24.02
C HIS A 62 8.47 -13.37 -24.03
N LEU A 63 8.59 -12.66 -22.90
CA LEU A 63 9.55 -11.56 -22.74
C LEU A 63 11.00 -12.03 -22.94
N HIS A 64 11.36 -13.19 -22.39
CA HIS A 64 12.70 -13.76 -22.56
C HIS A 64 12.98 -14.21 -24.01
N GLN A 65 11.97 -14.71 -24.73
CA GLN A 65 12.09 -15.04 -26.15
C GLN A 65 12.24 -13.79 -27.01
N LEU A 66 11.47 -12.74 -26.72
CA LEU A 66 11.60 -11.43 -27.40
C LEU A 66 12.95 -10.76 -27.12
N GLN A 67 13.56 -11.00 -25.95
CA GLN A 67 14.90 -10.52 -25.62
C GLN A 67 16.03 -11.34 -26.29
N ASN A 68 15.77 -12.61 -26.64
CA ASN A 68 16.76 -13.50 -27.26
C ASN A 68 16.71 -13.51 -28.80
N VAL A 69 15.73 -12.84 -29.41
CA VAL A 69 15.68 -12.59 -30.86
C VAL A 69 16.27 -11.20 -31.10
N GLU A 70 17.60 -11.10 -31.04
CA GLU A 70 18.35 -9.99 -31.65
C GLU A 70 19.00 -10.49 -32.96
N PRO A 71 19.13 -9.61 -33.98
CA PRO A 71 19.34 -9.99 -35.36
C PRO A 71 20.78 -10.46 -35.62
N HIS A 72 20.90 -11.57 -36.34
CA HIS A 72 22.18 -11.98 -36.93
C HIS A 72 22.65 -10.94 -37.94
N SER A 73 23.60 -10.10 -37.55
CA SER A 73 24.49 -9.36 -38.45
C SER A 73 25.83 -9.08 -37.76
N SER A 74 26.73 -10.05 -37.92
CA SER A 74 28.16 -9.88 -38.21
C SER A 74 28.94 -8.74 -37.55
N SER A 75 29.80 -9.14 -36.60
CA SER A 75 31.19 -8.68 -36.49
C SER A 75 31.46 -7.16 -36.44
N ALA A 76 31.41 -6.59 -35.23
CA ALA A 76 32.33 -5.52 -34.84
C ALA A 76 32.51 -5.53 -33.31
N ARG A 77 33.67 -6.00 -32.86
CA ARG A 77 34.19 -5.64 -31.53
C ARG A 77 34.55 -4.16 -31.58
N ILE A 78 33.61 -3.27 -31.27
CA ILE A 78 33.89 -1.84 -31.06
C ILE A 78 33.10 -1.37 -29.84
N SER A 79 33.83 -1.18 -28.74
CA SER A 79 33.61 -0.20 -27.67
C SER A 79 32.28 0.58 -27.70
N SER A 80 31.22 0.03 -27.09
CA SER A 80 29.96 0.76 -26.82
C SER A 80 29.76 1.00 -25.32
N SER A 81 30.82 1.39 -24.60
CA SER A 81 30.76 1.60 -23.14
C SER A 81 30.49 3.06 -22.71
N SER A 82 30.35 4.03 -23.62
CA SER A 82 30.14 5.44 -23.22
C SER A 82 28.67 5.83 -23.13
N ALA A 83 27.84 5.66 -24.18
CA ALA A 83 26.47 6.22 -24.19
C ALA A 83 25.51 5.56 -23.18
N ALA A 84 25.51 4.23 -23.07
CA ALA A 84 24.65 3.51 -22.12
C ALA A 84 25.11 3.66 -20.66
N GLY A 85 26.42 3.87 -20.45
CA GLY A 85 27.00 4.22 -19.14
C GLY A 85 26.67 5.65 -18.72
N ILE A 86 26.75 6.60 -19.66
CA ILE A 86 26.42 8.02 -19.45
C ILE A 86 24.92 8.21 -19.20
N ALA A 87 24.04 7.53 -19.96
CA ALA A 87 22.61 7.56 -19.70
C ALA A 87 22.27 6.99 -18.31
N ALA A 88 22.97 5.94 -17.88
CA ALA A 88 22.82 5.36 -16.55
C ALA A 88 23.27 6.29 -15.43
N SER A 89 24.43 6.93 -15.59
CA SER A 89 24.95 7.87 -14.61
C SER A 89 24.03 9.08 -14.47
N ASN A 90 23.44 9.56 -15.57
CA ASN A 90 22.48 10.66 -15.55
C ASN A 90 21.16 10.28 -14.85
N ILE A 91 20.70 9.03 -15.01
CA ILE A 91 19.49 8.53 -14.33
C ILE A 91 19.75 8.35 -12.83
N LEU A 92 20.89 7.75 -12.44
CA LEU A 92 21.27 7.65 -11.05
C LEU A 92 21.40 9.03 -10.39
N GLN A 93 22.04 9.98 -11.09
CA GLN A 93 22.14 11.36 -10.63
C GLN A 93 20.75 11.97 -10.46
N THR A 94 19.82 11.76 -11.39
CA THR A 94 18.43 12.25 -11.27
C THR A 94 17.72 11.65 -10.04
N ALA A 95 17.95 10.37 -9.73
CA ALA A 95 17.42 9.74 -8.53
C ALA A 95 18.01 10.36 -7.25
N GLN A 96 19.32 10.61 -7.22
CA GLN A 96 20.01 11.25 -6.10
C GLN A 96 19.56 12.70 -5.91
N ASP A 97 19.49 13.46 -7.01
CA ASP A 97 19.02 14.84 -7.05
C ASP A 97 17.57 14.94 -6.58
N PHE A 98 16.72 13.98 -6.93
CA PHE A 98 15.35 13.91 -6.43
C PHE A 98 15.32 13.81 -4.89
N ILE A 99 16.05 12.84 -4.32
CA ILE A 99 16.13 12.66 -2.87
C ILE A 99 16.72 13.89 -2.19
N HIS A 100 17.74 14.51 -2.79
CA HIS A 100 18.35 15.73 -2.27
C HIS A 100 17.37 16.91 -2.31
N CYS A 101 16.72 17.13 -3.46
CA CYS A 101 15.79 18.22 -3.72
C CYS A 101 14.59 18.18 -2.76
N PHE A 102 14.09 16.98 -2.44
CA PHE A 102 12.95 16.77 -1.53
C PHE A 102 13.37 16.32 -0.12
N ARG A 103 14.66 16.40 0.22
CA ARG A 103 15.21 15.87 1.48
C ARG A 103 14.49 16.41 2.69
N SER A 104 14.17 17.70 2.70
CA SER A 104 13.49 18.39 3.80
C SER A 104 12.00 18.62 3.52
N GLY A 105 11.43 17.90 2.56
CA GLY A 105 10.05 18.05 2.12
C GLY A 105 9.93 19.03 0.94
N PHE A 106 8.73 19.55 0.75
CA PHE A 106 8.39 20.47 -0.33
C PHE A 106 8.08 21.85 0.24
N ALA A 107 8.89 22.83 -0.14
CA ALA A 107 8.76 24.22 0.29
C ALA A 107 7.45 24.80 -0.26
N THR A 108 6.47 24.89 0.63
CA THR A 108 5.09 25.24 0.32
C THR A 108 4.99 26.59 -0.36
N THR A 109 4.48 26.61 -1.59
CA THR A 109 4.08 27.84 -2.29
C THR A 109 2.54 27.90 -2.33
N ALA A 110 1.98 29.10 -2.20
CA ALA A 110 0.58 29.31 -1.87
C ALA A 110 -0.43 28.98 -2.98
N ALA A 111 0.00 28.70 -4.22
CA ALA A 111 -0.91 28.51 -5.35
C ALA A 111 -0.75 27.14 -6.00
N GLN A 112 -1.86 26.37 -6.00
CA GLN A 112 -2.09 25.24 -6.89
C GLN A 112 -2.90 25.70 -8.12
N PRO A 113 -2.70 25.10 -9.30
CA PRO A 113 -1.66 24.12 -9.62
C PRO A 113 -0.25 24.75 -9.63
N TRP A 114 0.77 23.97 -9.27
CA TRP A 114 2.17 24.43 -9.29
C TRP A 114 2.80 24.37 -10.68
N LEU A 115 2.29 23.47 -11.52
CA LEU A 115 2.80 23.25 -12.86
C LEU A 115 1.77 23.70 -13.91
N PRO A 116 2.21 24.40 -14.98
CA PRO A 116 3.61 24.70 -15.32
C PRO A 116 4.25 25.78 -14.41
N CYS A 117 5.54 25.61 -14.08
CA CYS A 117 6.29 26.55 -13.26
C CYS A 117 6.69 27.77 -14.10
N VAL A 118 6.23 28.94 -13.68
CA VAL A 118 6.58 30.23 -14.31
C VAL A 118 7.61 31.03 -13.51
N ALA A 119 7.81 30.69 -12.22
CA ALA A 119 8.66 31.44 -11.31
C ALA A 119 10.12 30.94 -11.32
N PRO A 120 11.12 31.84 -11.37
CA PRO A 120 12.53 31.47 -11.47
C PRO A 120 13.19 31.11 -10.12
N ASP A 121 12.47 31.18 -9.01
CA ASP A 121 12.92 30.87 -7.65
C ASP A 121 12.38 29.52 -7.14
N GLN A 122 11.46 28.88 -7.87
CA GLN A 122 10.84 27.61 -7.48
C GLN A 122 11.61 26.40 -7.99
N GLU A 123 12.79 26.15 -7.42
CA GLU A 123 13.70 25.07 -7.84
C GLU A 123 13.06 23.67 -7.79
N GLN A 124 12.34 23.32 -6.73
CA GLN A 124 11.71 22.00 -6.59
C GLN A 124 10.64 21.75 -7.67
N ILE A 125 9.85 22.78 -8.00
CA ILE A 125 8.79 22.68 -9.01
C ILE A 125 9.43 22.58 -10.41
N ARG A 126 10.49 23.34 -10.69
CA ARG A 126 11.26 23.21 -11.94
C ARG A 126 11.94 21.85 -12.07
N PHE A 127 12.47 21.30 -10.97
CA PHE A 127 12.99 19.94 -10.95
C PHE A 127 11.90 18.96 -11.35
N VAL A 128 10.70 19.05 -10.74
CA VAL A 128 9.58 18.18 -11.11
C VAL A 128 9.18 18.35 -12.58
N GLN A 129 9.09 19.59 -13.08
CA GLN A 129 8.74 19.86 -14.48
C GLN A 129 9.68 19.16 -15.47
N ARG A 130 10.97 19.09 -15.15
CA ARG A 130 12.02 18.55 -16.02
C ARG A 130 12.22 17.04 -15.85
N SER A 131 12.27 16.58 -14.62
CA SER A 131 12.76 15.25 -14.25
C SER A 131 11.65 14.24 -13.92
N ILE A 132 10.41 14.70 -13.77
CA ILE A 132 9.26 13.83 -13.52
C ILE A 132 8.38 13.84 -14.78
N HIS A 133 7.91 12.68 -15.20
CA HIS A 133 7.07 12.56 -16.38
C HIS A 133 5.74 13.34 -16.19
N PRO A 134 5.21 14.05 -17.19
CA PRO A 134 3.92 14.76 -17.09
C PRO A 134 2.76 13.88 -16.61
N ASP A 135 2.79 12.61 -17.00
CA ASP A 135 1.85 11.55 -16.61
C ASP A 135 2.42 10.58 -15.55
N VAL A 136 3.33 11.04 -14.68
CA VAL A 136 3.90 10.20 -13.62
C VAL A 136 2.81 9.47 -12.84
N ARG A 137 3.03 8.19 -12.57
CA ARG A 137 2.13 7.36 -11.77
C ARG A 137 2.65 7.25 -10.35
N HIS A 138 1.77 7.46 -9.37
CA HIS A 138 2.03 7.27 -7.95
C HIS A 138 0.84 6.51 -7.34
N GLY A 139 0.91 5.18 -7.37
CA GLY A 139 -0.26 4.33 -7.14
C GLY A 139 -1.38 4.67 -8.14
N GLU A 140 -2.55 5.04 -7.61
CA GLU A 140 -3.71 5.47 -8.39
C GLU A 140 -3.64 6.95 -8.84
N LEU A 141 -2.69 7.72 -8.29
CA LEU A 141 -2.50 9.11 -8.70
C LEU A 141 -1.78 9.19 -10.04
N ARG A 142 -2.18 10.17 -10.84
CA ARG A 142 -1.54 10.52 -12.11
C ARG A 142 -1.19 12.00 -12.18
N GLY A 143 -0.02 12.27 -12.70
CA GLY A 143 0.45 13.58 -13.10
C GLY A 143 1.23 14.36 -12.04
N GLN A 144 2.01 15.33 -12.50
CA GLN A 144 2.99 16.03 -11.68
C GLN A 144 2.38 16.90 -10.56
N ASN A 145 1.21 17.53 -10.78
CA ASN A 145 0.54 18.29 -9.72
C ASN A 145 0.04 17.37 -8.59
N SER A 146 -0.51 16.19 -8.93
CA SER A 146 -0.89 15.18 -7.94
C SER A 146 0.31 14.66 -7.15
N PHE A 147 1.44 14.48 -7.84
CA PHE A 147 2.72 14.11 -7.23
C PHE A 147 3.18 15.16 -6.21
N LEU A 148 3.22 16.44 -6.60
CA LEU A 148 3.60 17.55 -5.71
C LEU A 148 2.62 17.70 -4.54
N GLU A 149 1.32 17.46 -4.74
CA GLU A 149 0.33 17.52 -3.68
C GLU A 149 0.61 16.50 -2.57
N GLN A 150 1.11 15.30 -2.90
CA GLN A 150 1.53 14.34 -1.89
C GLN A 150 2.71 14.85 -1.06
N TRP A 151 3.72 15.42 -1.70
CA TRP A 151 4.85 16.03 -1.00
C TRP A 151 4.41 17.19 -0.11
N ARG A 152 3.51 18.06 -0.60
CA ARG A 152 2.91 19.14 0.20
C ARG A 152 2.20 18.58 1.43
N ARG A 153 1.40 17.51 1.30
CA ARG A 153 0.71 16.87 2.43
C ARG A 153 1.69 16.38 3.48
N TYR A 154 2.77 15.72 3.08
CA TYR A 154 3.81 15.31 4.04
C TYR A 154 4.44 16.51 4.77
N THR A 155 4.78 17.58 4.04
CA THR A 155 5.44 18.76 4.65
C THR A 155 4.49 19.60 5.50
N THR A 156 3.19 19.58 5.23
CA THR A 156 2.19 20.38 5.97
C THR A 156 1.49 19.62 7.10
N PHE A 157 1.36 18.30 7.00
CA PHE A 157 0.66 17.51 8.01
C PHE A 157 1.58 17.00 9.10
N PHE A 158 2.89 16.90 8.84
CA PHE A 158 3.89 16.55 9.85
C PHE A 158 4.65 17.81 10.26
N GLY A 159 5.07 17.88 11.54
CA GLY A 159 5.79 19.05 12.06
C GLY A 159 7.23 19.14 11.58
N SER A 160 7.80 17.99 11.21
CA SER A 160 9.10 17.89 10.55
C SER A 160 9.07 16.75 9.54
N PHE A 161 9.89 16.87 8.52
CA PHE A 161 10.06 15.88 7.46
C PHE A 161 11.53 15.82 7.07
N ALA A 162 12.10 14.62 7.02
CA ALA A 162 13.43 14.42 6.46
C ALA A 162 13.58 13.05 5.79
N LEU A 163 14.28 13.00 4.65
CA LEU A 163 14.72 11.77 4.00
C LEU A 163 16.18 11.48 4.33
N HIS A 164 16.46 10.22 4.60
CA HIS A 164 17.79 9.70 4.86
C HIS A 164 18.06 8.53 3.92
N PRO A 165 18.67 8.74 2.73
CA PRO A 165 18.97 7.65 1.82
C PRO A 165 20.05 6.75 2.39
N ASN A 166 19.84 5.43 2.29
CA ASN A 166 20.80 4.41 2.66
C ASN A 166 21.54 3.86 1.44
N SER A 167 20.82 3.55 0.36
CA SER A 167 21.44 3.01 -0.86
C SER A 167 20.58 3.22 -2.09
N PHE A 168 21.24 3.20 -3.25
CA PHE A 168 20.62 3.20 -4.58
C PHE A 168 21.07 1.94 -5.31
N ARG A 169 20.13 1.11 -5.74
CA ARG A 169 20.40 -0.15 -6.44
C ARG A 169 19.66 -0.18 -7.76
N LEU A 170 20.39 -0.42 -8.85
CA LEU A 170 19.80 -0.71 -10.15
C LEU A 170 19.14 -2.09 -10.09
N LEU A 171 17.83 -2.16 -10.34
CA LEU A 171 17.09 -3.43 -10.39
C LEU A 171 17.00 -3.99 -11.80
N SER A 172 16.68 -3.14 -12.76
CA SER A 172 16.49 -3.57 -14.15
C SER A 172 16.82 -2.45 -15.13
N ARG A 173 17.26 -2.88 -16.32
CA ARG A 173 17.39 -2.05 -17.50
C ARG A 173 16.81 -2.82 -18.67
N SER A 174 15.76 -2.26 -19.28
CA SER A 174 15.17 -2.75 -20.51
C SER A 174 15.15 -1.63 -21.55
N ALA A 175 14.88 -1.96 -22.80
CA ALA A 175 14.84 -0.97 -23.88
C ALA A 175 13.85 0.16 -23.53
N GLY A 176 14.38 1.34 -23.21
CA GLY A 176 13.62 2.53 -22.86
C GLY A 176 13.20 2.68 -21.39
N HIS A 177 13.52 1.73 -20.51
CA HIS A 177 13.18 1.84 -19.08
C HIS A 177 14.31 1.41 -18.15
N VAL A 178 14.47 2.17 -17.06
CA VAL A 178 15.44 1.88 -16.00
C VAL A 178 14.71 1.93 -14.66
N VAL A 179 14.93 0.93 -13.80
CA VAL A 179 14.33 0.89 -12.46
C VAL A 179 15.42 0.93 -11.40
N TYR A 180 15.34 1.92 -10.53
CA TYR A 180 16.15 2.01 -9.32
C TYR A 180 15.31 1.72 -8.09
N GLN A 181 15.89 0.97 -7.17
CA GLN A 181 15.43 0.84 -5.80
C GLN A 181 16.27 1.74 -4.91
N VAL A 182 15.61 2.57 -4.13
CA VAL A 182 16.21 3.41 -3.11
C VAL A 182 15.77 2.88 -1.75
N GLN A 183 16.72 2.47 -0.92
CA GLN A 183 16.45 2.21 0.48
C GLN A 183 16.68 3.51 1.25
N LEU A 184 15.71 3.92 2.07
CA LEU A 184 15.78 5.16 2.82
C LEU A 184 15.00 5.06 4.14
N THR A 185 15.32 5.94 5.08
CA THR A 185 14.49 6.20 6.26
C THR A 185 13.83 7.57 6.13
N MET A 186 12.52 7.63 6.35
CA MET A 186 11.75 8.88 6.38
C MET A 186 11.45 9.27 7.83
N SER A 187 12.02 10.38 8.28
CA SER A 187 11.79 10.93 9.61
C SER A 187 10.60 11.87 9.59
N LEU A 188 9.62 11.65 10.47
CA LEU A 188 8.39 12.42 10.56
C LEU A 188 8.12 12.87 12.00
N GLY A 189 7.91 14.17 12.18
CA GLY A 189 7.47 14.75 13.46
C GLY A 189 5.95 14.72 13.60
N LEU A 190 5.44 14.04 14.62
CA LEU A 190 4.01 13.92 14.90
C LEU A 190 3.55 15.13 15.71
N VAL A 191 2.74 15.99 15.10
CA VAL A 191 2.17 17.19 15.73
C VAL A 191 0.65 17.14 15.70
N PHE A 192 -0.02 18.07 16.35
CA PHE A 192 -1.49 18.11 16.37
C PHE A 192 -2.13 18.10 14.96
N ALA A 193 -1.52 18.81 14.00
CA ALA A 193 -1.96 18.81 12.60
C ALA A 193 -1.91 17.40 11.96
N THR A 194 -0.96 16.55 12.39
CA THR A 194 -0.82 15.16 11.95
C THR A 194 -2.04 14.35 12.36
N PHE A 195 -2.49 14.47 13.60
CA PHE A 195 -3.69 13.76 14.05
C PHE A 195 -4.94 14.26 13.33
N ARG A 196 -5.09 15.58 13.12
CA ARG A 196 -6.24 16.09 12.35
C ARG A 196 -6.29 15.58 10.91
N SER A 197 -5.14 15.40 10.27
CA SER A 197 -5.06 15.16 8.83
C SER A 197 -4.80 13.70 8.46
N VAL A 198 -4.01 12.99 9.27
CA VAL A 198 -3.52 11.62 9.03
C VAL A 198 -4.14 10.61 9.97
N PHE A 199 -4.28 10.90 11.27
CA PHE A 199 -4.82 9.97 12.27
C PHE A 199 -6.04 10.53 13.03
N PRO A 200 -7.11 10.97 12.33
CA PRO A 200 -8.21 11.71 12.95
C PRO A 200 -9.00 10.90 13.96
N HIS A 201 -9.04 9.58 13.81
CA HIS A 201 -9.68 8.66 14.74
C HIS A 201 -9.03 8.64 16.12
N LEU A 202 -7.73 8.97 16.21
CA LEU A 202 -7.02 9.03 17.49
C LEU A 202 -7.39 10.26 18.32
N LEU A 203 -8.09 11.25 17.74
CA LEU A 203 -8.63 12.38 18.49
C LEU A 203 -9.89 12.02 19.30
N GLN A 204 -10.44 10.81 19.11
CA GLN A 204 -11.60 10.35 19.85
C GLN A 204 -11.20 9.94 21.29
N PRO A 205 -12.06 10.15 22.30
CA PRO A 205 -11.69 9.95 23.71
C PRO A 205 -11.14 8.56 24.04
N GLN A 206 -11.65 7.51 23.38
CA GLN A 206 -11.20 6.13 23.60
C GLN A 206 -9.75 5.87 23.16
N HIS A 207 -9.18 6.72 22.31
CA HIS A 207 -7.79 6.63 21.85
C HIS A 207 -6.87 7.67 22.51
N SER A 208 -7.33 8.37 23.55
CA SER A 208 -6.58 9.43 24.24
C SER A 208 -5.20 9.00 24.73
N ALA A 209 -5.05 7.76 25.22
CA ALA A 209 -3.76 7.22 25.64
C ALA A 209 -2.76 7.08 24.46
N LEU A 210 -3.23 6.63 23.29
CA LEU A 210 -2.40 6.53 22.08
C LEU A 210 -2.04 7.91 21.55
N PHE A 211 -3.01 8.83 21.52
CA PHE A 211 -2.78 10.22 21.11
C PHE A 211 -1.71 10.89 21.98
N SER A 212 -1.86 10.85 23.30
CA SER A 212 -0.91 11.47 24.23
C SER A 212 0.49 10.86 24.13
N ARG A 213 0.59 9.55 23.86
CA ARG A 213 1.88 8.87 23.69
C ARG A 213 2.59 9.27 22.39
N LEU A 214 1.85 9.52 21.32
CA LEU A 214 2.39 9.82 19.99
C LEU A 214 2.58 11.31 19.74
N LEU A 215 1.83 12.19 20.41
CA LEU A 215 1.94 13.63 20.21
C LEU A 215 3.34 14.14 20.55
N ASN A 216 3.88 14.98 19.67
CA ASN A 216 5.24 15.53 19.74
C ASN A 216 6.36 14.49 19.69
N GLN A 217 6.07 13.25 19.28
CA GLN A 217 7.09 12.25 19.02
C GLN A 217 7.63 12.37 17.59
N GLN A 218 8.83 11.85 17.39
CA GLN A 218 9.41 11.65 16.07
C GLN A 218 9.44 10.17 15.74
N ILE A 219 8.93 9.81 14.57
CA ILE A 219 9.03 8.45 14.03
C ILE A 219 10.02 8.40 12.89
N HIS A 220 10.77 7.31 12.81
CA HIS A 220 11.68 7.01 11.72
C HIS A 220 11.11 5.82 10.97
N VAL A 221 10.62 6.07 9.76
CA VAL A 221 9.89 5.09 8.95
C VAL A 221 10.83 4.49 7.91
N PRO A 222 11.23 3.22 8.05
CA PRO A 222 11.97 2.54 7.00
C PRO A 222 11.13 2.47 5.74
N ALA A 223 11.76 2.75 4.60
CA ALA A 223 11.09 2.86 3.33
C ALA A 223 11.93 2.29 2.18
N THR A 224 11.23 1.67 1.24
CA THR A 224 11.76 1.32 -0.07
C THR A 224 11.04 2.15 -1.11
N LEU A 225 11.78 2.86 -1.94
CA LEU A 225 11.24 3.63 -3.06
C LEU A 225 11.69 3.02 -4.39
N LEU A 226 10.74 2.67 -5.25
CA LEU A 226 11.00 2.28 -6.62
C LEU A 226 10.79 3.49 -7.54
N LEU A 227 11.83 3.81 -8.30
CA LEU A 227 11.82 4.85 -9.34
C LEU A 227 12.00 4.19 -10.70
N GLN A 228 10.96 4.24 -11.53
CA GLN A 228 11.06 3.86 -12.93
C GLN A 228 11.24 5.09 -13.80
N PHE A 229 12.25 5.04 -14.66
CA PHE A 229 12.59 6.09 -15.61
C PHE A 229 12.16 5.70 -17.02
N ASP A 230 11.73 6.69 -17.80
CA ASP A 230 11.51 6.56 -19.24
C ASP A 230 12.82 6.71 -20.03
N ALA A 231 12.74 6.61 -21.36
CA ALA A 231 13.90 6.71 -22.25
C ALA A 231 14.56 8.10 -22.22
N GLN A 232 13.84 9.12 -21.75
CA GLN A 232 14.33 10.49 -21.57
C GLN A 232 14.93 10.72 -20.18
N GLY A 233 14.98 9.69 -19.33
CA GLY A 233 15.50 9.78 -17.96
C GLY A 233 14.56 10.48 -16.99
N ARG A 234 13.26 10.58 -17.30
CA ARG A 234 12.25 11.15 -16.39
C ARG A 234 11.58 10.05 -15.58
N VAL A 235 11.27 10.32 -14.32
CA VAL A 235 10.52 9.39 -13.47
C VAL A 235 9.09 9.26 -13.99
N CYS A 236 8.74 8.11 -14.54
CA CYS A 236 7.41 7.79 -15.04
C CYS A 236 6.58 6.98 -14.04
N HIS A 237 7.22 6.26 -13.11
CA HIS A 237 6.56 5.56 -12.01
C HIS A 237 7.31 5.83 -10.70
N TYR A 238 6.55 6.24 -9.69
CA TYR A 238 7.01 6.51 -8.33
C TYR A 238 6.20 5.62 -7.37
N ASP A 239 6.87 4.64 -6.77
CA ASP A 239 6.20 3.64 -5.92
C ASP A 239 6.96 3.46 -4.59
N PRO A 240 6.58 4.22 -3.55
CA PRO A 240 7.13 4.07 -2.22
C PRO A 240 6.39 2.99 -1.43
N SER A 241 7.11 2.28 -0.58
CA SER A 241 6.60 1.35 0.42
C SER A 241 7.14 1.74 1.78
N LEU A 242 6.25 2.01 2.73
CA LEU A 242 6.57 2.56 4.05
C LEU A 242 6.24 1.56 5.16
N ASN A 243 7.23 1.26 6.01
CA ASN A 243 7.04 0.35 7.14
C ASN A 243 6.64 1.11 8.42
N PHE A 244 5.40 1.60 8.46
CA PHE A 244 4.87 2.27 9.65
C PHE A 244 4.75 1.34 10.86
N VAL A 245 4.57 0.03 10.64
CA VAL A 245 4.47 -0.94 11.73
C VAL A 245 5.77 -0.94 12.53
N GLU A 246 6.91 -1.07 11.86
CA GLU A 246 8.23 -1.05 12.49
C GLU A 246 8.49 0.29 13.21
N ALA A 247 8.18 1.41 12.55
CA ALA A 247 8.38 2.74 13.11
C ALA A 247 7.56 2.98 14.40
N LEU A 248 6.29 2.60 14.39
CA LEU A 248 5.37 2.78 15.53
C LEU A 248 5.64 1.76 16.64
N ARG A 249 6.22 0.59 16.31
CA ARG A 249 6.51 -0.45 17.31
C ARG A 249 7.48 0.03 18.37
N LEU A 250 8.39 0.92 18.00
CA LEU A 250 9.38 1.52 18.90
C LEU A 250 8.76 2.45 19.95
N LEU A 251 7.59 3.03 19.66
CA LEU A 251 6.89 3.97 20.56
C LEU A 251 5.73 3.35 21.32
N LEU A 252 5.14 2.28 20.81
CA LEU A 252 3.92 1.67 21.35
C LEU A 252 4.23 0.35 22.06
N SER A 253 3.38 -0.11 22.97
CA SER A 253 3.68 -1.26 23.83
C SER A 253 3.17 -2.60 23.29
N SER A 254 2.20 -2.59 22.37
CA SER A 254 1.68 -3.81 21.72
C SER A 254 1.47 -3.63 20.20
N TYR A 255 1.40 -4.75 19.45
CA TYR A 255 1.01 -4.71 18.03
C TYR A 255 -0.47 -4.32 17.86
N GLU A 256 -1.29 -4.55 18.88
CA GLU A 256 -2.69 -4.10 18.93
C GLU A 256 -2.77 -2.56 18.91
N ASP A 257 -1.94 -1.88 19.71
CA ASP A 257 -1.84 -0.41 19.69
C ASP A 257 -1.42 0.11 18.30
N VAL A 258 -0.47 -0.57 17.64
CA VAL A 258 -0.06 -0.22 16.26
C VAL A 258 -1.20 -0.40 15.28
N ALA A 259 -1.93 -1.51 15.38
CA ALA A 259 -3.08 -1.78 14.53
C ALA A 259 -4.15 -0.69 14.73
N ALA A 260 -4.46 -0.31 15.97
CA ALA A 260 -5.40 0.76 16.28
C ALA A 260 -4.98 2.11 15.67
N VAL A 261 -3.68 2.43 15.67
CA VAL A 261 -3.15 3.64 15.01
C VAL A 261 -3.33 3.60 13.49
N LEU A 262 -3.08 2.46 12.85
CA LEU A 262 -3.09 2.33 11.39
C LEU A 262 -4.46 1.97 10.79
N GLN A 263 -5.39 1.43 11.57
CA GLN A 263 -6.66 0.88 11.08
C GLN A 263 -7.54 1.95 10.43
N ASP A 264 -7.62 3.16 10.96
CA ASP A 264 -8.43 4.24 10.36
C ASP A 264 -7.58 5.44 9.91
N ALA A 265 -6.28 5.20 9.72
CA ALA A 265 -5.36 6.21 9.25
C ALA A 265 -5.65 6.61 7.79
N ARG A 266 -5.58 7.91 7.51
CA ARG A 266 -5.67 8.51 6.17
C ARG A 266 -4.32 8.49 5.46
N ILE A 267 -3.49 7.50 5.75
CA ILE A 267 -2.22 7.23 5.09
C ILE A 267 -2.15 5.74 4.76
N SER A 268 -1.76 5.41 3.53
CA SER A 268 -1.62 4.03 3.06
C SER A 268 -0.21 3.48 3.31
N PRO A 269 -0.01 2.15 3.23
CA PRO A 269 1.32 1.54 3.23
C PRO A 269 2.22 2.05 2.10
N CYS A 270 1.62 2.46 0.97
CA CYS A 270 2.34 3.09 -0.14
C CYS A 270 2.47 4.62 -0.01
N GLY A 271 2.33 5.17 1.20
CA GLY A 271 2.58 6.59 1.46
C GLY A 271 1.57 7.58 0.84
N TYR A 272 0.44 7.08 0.32
CA TYR A 272 -0.63 7.97 -0.12
C TYR A 272 -1.35 8.52 1.11
N ILE A 273 -1.37 9.84 1.23
CA ILE A 273 -2.12 10.60 2.25
C ILE A 273 -3.33 11.23 1.56
N GLY A 274 -4.55 10.99 2.03
CA GLY A 274 -5.77 11.56 1.45
C GLY A 274 -7.05 10.92 1.99
N ARG A 275 -8.21 11.56 1.75
CA ARG A 275 -9.51 11.01 2.19
C ARG A 275 -9.88 9.70 1.49
N ASP A 276 -9.37 9.48 0.28
CA ASP A 276 -9.65 8.29 -0.54
C ASP A 276 -8.80 7.06 -0.18
N VAL A 277 -7.84 7.19 0.76
CA VAL A 277 -7.08 6.04 1.31
C VAL A 277 -8.04 4.98 1.89
N SER A 278 -9.14 5.43 2.50
CA SER A 278 -10.17 4.54 3.03
C SER A 278 -10.92 3.78 1.94
N ARG A 279 -11.11 4.36 0.75
CA ARG A 279 -11.83 3.71 -0.38
C ARG A 279 -10.99 2.67 -1.11
N SER A 280 -9.66 2.82 -1.12
CA SER A 280 -8.76 1.81 -1.67
C SER A 280 -8.74 0.52 -0.82
N ARG A 281 -9.10 0.61 0.47
CA ARG A 281 -9.30 -0.58 1.32
C ARG A 281 -10.55 -1.37 0.95
N ASP A 282 -11.60 -0.73 0.44
CA ASP A 282 -12.83 -1.44 0.02
C ASP A 282 -12.64 -2.34 -1.21
N ALA A 283 -11.63 -2.08 -2.05
CA ALA A 283 -11.32 -2.98 -3.17
C ALA A 283 -10.55 -4.25 -2.73
N ARG A 284 -10.01 -4.28 -1.50
CA ARG A 284 -9.31 -5.46 -0.94
C ARG A 284 -9.92 -6.01 0.35
N LEU A 285 -10.96 -5.35 0.88
CA LEU A 285 -11.73 -5.78 2.05
C LEU A 285 -13.24 -5.76 1.76
N ALA A 286 -13.65 -6.38 0.66
CA ALA A 286 -14.97 -7.02 0.62
C ALA A 286 -14.95 -8.32 1.46
N VAL A 287 -14.62 -8.19 2.75
CA VAL A 287 -14.79 -9.26 3.75
C VAL A 287 -15.39 -8.63 5.01
N SER A 288 -16.60 -8.12 4.89
CA SER A 288 -17.43 -7.73 6.04
C SER A 288 -18.89 -8.10 5.76
N PHE A 289 -19.18 -9.40 5.83
CA PHE A 289 -20.55 -9.82 6.12
C PHE A 289 -20.58 -11.11 6.92
N VAL A 290 -20.06 -11.07 8.15
CA VAL A 290 -20.59 -11.90 9.24
C VAL A 290 -20.33 -11.13 10.52
N LEU A 291 -21.33 -10.41 11.01
CA LEU A 291 -21.70 -10.30 12.42
C LEU A 291 -22.93 -9.39 12.45
N SER A 292 -24.11 -9.99 12.28
CA SER A 292 -25.28 -9.52 13.00
C SER A 292 -25.61 -10.56 14.07
N PRO A 293 -25.90 -10.12 15.30
CA PRO A 293 -26.14 -11.00 16.43
C PRO A 293 -27.56 -11.54 16.35
N ILE A 294 -27.73 -12.80 16.74
CA ILE A 294 -29.04 -13.33 17.11
C ILE A 294 -28.83 -13.97 18.48
N ASP A 295 -29.14 -13.20 19.52
CA ASP A 295 -29.55 -13.73 20.82
C ASP A 295 -31.09 -13.65 20.88
N PRO A 296 -31.76 -14.42 21.76
CA PRO A 296 -31.65 -15.84 22.01
C PRO A 296 -32.84 -16.65 21.45
#